data_AF-A0A2U8WRC6-F1
#
_entry.id   AF-A0A2U8WRC6-F1
#
_cell.length_a   1.000
_cell.length_b   1.000
_cell.length_c   1.000
_cell.angle_alpha   90.00
_cell.angle_beta   90.00
_cell.angle_gamma   90.00
#
_symmetry.space_group_name_H-M   'P 1'
#
loop_
_entity.id
_entity.type
_entity.pdbx_description
1 polymer ?
#
loop_
_entity_poly.entity_id
_entity_poly.type
_entity_poly.pdbx_seq_one_letter_code
_entity_poly.pdbx_strand_id
1 'polypeptide(L)'
;MRRAIREAEIRAAAIRKGDAGRDAAAARARRYRQDLAPTLAAIAGEAGATPETIAASLTRQGVAKPRGGRVWTPPDVRRLLSRLASEGAS
;
A
#
# COMPACT_ATOMS: atom_id res chain seq x y z
N MET A 1 -9.93 43.62 6.22
CA MET A 1 -8.66 43.06 5.67
C MET A 1 -8.04 41.99 6.57
N ARG A 2 -7.79 42.23 7.87
CA ARG A 2 -7.18 41.24 8.80
C ARG A 2 -7.94 39.91 8.95
N ARG A 3 -9.28 39.93 8.86
CA ARG A 3 -10.12 38.72 8.96
C ARG A 3 -9.95 37.76 7.76
N ALA A 4 -9.89 38.29 6.54
CA ALA A 4 -9.74 37.50 5.32
C ALA A 4 -8.37 36.80 5.23
N ILE A 5 -7.31 37.48 5.71
CA ILE A 5 -5.96 36.90 5.78
C ILE A 5 -5.95 35.70 6.75
N ARG A 6 -6.59 35.86 7.91
CA ARG A 6 -6.71 34.78 8.91
C ARG A 6 -7.46 33.55 8.38
N GLU A 7 -8.53 33.75 7.61
CA GLU A 7 -9.30 32.66 7.00
C GLU A 7 -8.51 31.91 5.92
N ALA A 8 -7.71 32.63 5.13
CA ALA A 8 -6.84 32.03 4.12
C ALA A 8 -5.72 31.18 4.77
N GLU A 9 -5.11 31.65 5.86
CA GLU A 9 -4.11 30.90 6.62
C GLU A 9 -4.66 29.59 7.20
N ILE A 10 -5.88 29.62 7.75
CA ILE A 10 -6.54 28.44 8.31
C ILE A 10 -6.82 27.41 7.21
N ARG A 11 -7.32 27.83 6.05
CA ARG A 11 -7.54 26.94 4.90
C ARG A 11 -6.23 26.33 4.41
N ALA A 12 -5.18 27.13 4.27
CA ALA A 12 -3.86 26.64 3.84
C ALA A 12 -3.27 25.64 4.86
N ALA A 13 -3.45 25.88 6.16
CA ALA A 13 -3.04 24.94 7.20
C ALA A 13 -3.83 23.62 7.16
N ALA A 14 -5.14 23.68 6.89
CA ALA A 14 -5.97 22.49 6.73
C ALA A 14 -5.59 21.65 5.49
N ILE A 15 -5.30 22.31 4.37
CA ILE A 15 -4.82 21.66 3.14
C ILE A 15 -3.49 20.95 3.42
N ARG A 16 -2.51 21.65 3.99
CA ARG A 16 -1.20 21.08 4.35
C ARG A 16 -1.33 19.89 5.32
N LYS A 17 -2.23 19.97 6.30
CA LYS A 17 -2.52 18.87 7.22
C LYS A 17 -3.11 17.67 6.47
N GLY A 18 -3.97 17.90 5.49
CA GLY A 18 -4.51 16.88 4.60
C GLY A 18 -3.44 16.21 3.74
N ASP A 19 -2.50 16.98 3.19
CA ASP A 19 -1.37 16.48 2.40
C ASP A 19 -0.43 15.63 3.26
N ALA A 20 -0.02 16.13 4.43
CA ALA A 20 0.81 15.36 5.37
C ALA A 20 0.15 14.04 5.79
N GLY A 21 -1.17 14.03 5.97
CA GLY A 21 -1.94 12.81 6.24
C GLY A 21 -1.91 11.83 5.07
N ARG A 22 -2.08 12.32 3.84
CA ARG A 22 -2.00 11.52 2.61
C ARG A 22 -0.61 10.94 2.41
N ASP A 23 0.44 11.74 2.58
CA ASP A 23 1.83 11.30 2.43
C ASP A 23 2.19 10.24 3.47
N ALA A 24 1.78 10.44 4.73
CA ALA A 24 2.00 9.46 5.77
C ALA A 24 1.23 8.15 5.51
N ALA A 25 0.04 8.20 4.91
CA ALA A 25 -0.71 7.00 4.51
C ALA A 25 -0.02 6.28 3.34
N ALA A 26 0.47 7.02 2.34
CA ALA A 26 1.22 6.48 1.22
C ALA A 26 2.53 5.80 1.67
N ALA A 27 3.27 6.44 2.57
CA ALA A 27 4.49 5.90 3.16
C ALA A 27 4.23 4.58 3.92
N ARG A 28 3.17 4.51 4.73
CA ARG A 28 2.77 3.27 5.42
C ARG A 28 2.42 2.17 4.43
N ALA A 29 1.67 2.50 3.37
CA ALA A 29 1.31 1.53 2.33
C ALA A 29 2.53 1.04 1.54
N ARG A 30 3.51 1.90 1.25
CA ARG A 30 4.78 1.51 0.63
C ARG A 30 5.57 0.58 1.54
N ARG A 31 5.78 0.98 2.80
CA ARG A 31 6.50 0.18 3.79
C ARG A 31 5.91 -1.22 3.94
N TYR A 32 4.59 -1.32 4.12
CA TYR A 32 3.91 -2.61 4.20
C TYR A 32 4.19 -3.51 2.98
N ARG A 33 4.19 -2.96 1.77
CA ARG A 33 4.46 -3.74 0.55
C ARG A 33 5.90 -4.22 0.49
N GLN A 34 6.84 -3.37 0.89
CA GLN A 34 8.25 -3.74 0.98
C GLN A 34 8.48 -4.84 2.01
N ASP A 35 7.86 -4.73 3.18
CA ASP A 35 7.92 -5.75 4.23
C ASP A 35 7.32 -7.09 3.77
N LEU A 36 6.35 -7.07 2.85
CA LEU A 36 5.71 -8.26 2.28
C LEU A 36 6.54 -8.89 1.13
N ALA A 37 7.46 -8.16 0.51
CA ALA A 37 8.21 -8.62 -0.66
C ALA A 37 9.01 -9.93 -0.42
N PRO A 38 9.71 -10.11 0.73
CA PRO A 38 10.38 -11.37 1.04
C PRO A 38 9.43 -12.57 1.11
N THR A 39 8.24 -12.39 1.69
CA THR A 39 7.20 -13.44 1.74
C THR A 39 6.73 -13.82 0.34
N LEU A 40 6.55 -12.84 -0.55
CA LEU A 40 6.18 -13.12 -1.95
C LEU A 40 7.27 -13.91 -2.68
N ALA A 41 8.54 -13.54 -2.47
CA ALA A 41 9.67 -14.24 -3.06
C ALA A 41 9.77 -15.70 -2.58
N ALA A 42 9.57 -15.94 -1.27
CA ALA A 42 9.52 -17.29 -0.71
C ALA A 42 8.37 -18.12 -1.32
N ILE A 43 7.16 -17.57 -1.37
CA ILE A 43 6.00 -18.24 -1.99
C ILE A 43 6.27 -18.56 -3.46
N ALA A 44 6.87 -17.63 -4.20
CA ALA A 44 7.18 -17.83 -5.62
C ALA A 44 8.20 -18.96 -5.84
N GLY A 45 9.19 -19.08 -4.95
CA GLY A 45 10.17 -20.17 -4.98
C GLY A 45 9.60 -21.54 -4.61
N GLU A 46 8.63 -21.59 -3.68
CA GLU A 46 8.05 -22.85 -3.19
C GLU A 46 6.89 -23.36 -4.05
N ALA A 47 5.96 -22.47 -4.42
CA ALA A 47 4.66 -22.84 -4.99
C ALA A 47 4.47 -22.31 -6.43
N GLY A 48 5.36 -21.45 -6.90
CA GLY A 48 5.29 -20.82 -8.23
C GLY A 48 4.83 -19.37 -8.19
N ALA A 49 5.19 -18.63 -9.24
CA ALA A 49 5.09 -17.17 -9.29
C ALA A 49 3.79 -16.63 -9.94
N THR A 50 2.77 -17.45 -10.13
CA THR A 50 1.51 -16.98 -10.73
C THR A 50 0.68 -16.20 -9.70
N PRO A 51 -0.08 -15.16 -10.11
CA PRO A 51 -0.96 -14.44 -9.20
C PRO A 51 -1.96 -15.33 -8.46
N GLU A 52 -2.43 -16.38 -9.10
CA GLU A 52 -3.38 -17.36 -8.56
C GLU A 52 -2.75 -18.18 -7.43
N THR A 53 -1.55 -18.74 -7.66
CA THR A 53 -0.82 -19.50 -6.63
C THR A 53 -0.43 -18.60 -5.47
N ILE A 54 0.09 -17.40 -5.75
CA ILE A 54 0.47 -16.46 -4.69
C ILE A 54 -0.75 -16.06 -3.85
N ALA A 55 -1.90 -15.78 -4.47
CA ALA A 55 -3.13 -15.44 -3.75
C ALA A 55 -3.59 -16.59 -2.84
N ALA A 56 -3.57 -17.82 -3.34
CA ALA A 56 -3.93 -19.01 -2.57
C ALA A 56 -2.99 -19.20 -1.36
N SER A 57 -1.67 -19.06 -1.57
CA SER A 57 -0.66 -19.18 -0.51
C SER A 57 -0.80 -18.09 0.55
N LEU A 58 -0.95 -16.82 0.17
CA LEU A 58 -1.16 -15.71 1.10
C LEU A 58 -2.43 -15.89 1.94
N THR A 59 -3.51 -16.38 1.31
CA THR A 59 -4.77 -16.68 2.00
C THR A 59 -4.59 -17.83 2.99
N ARG A 60 -3.94 -18.92 2.57
CA ARG A 60 -3.67 -20.08 3.43
C ARG A 60 -2.80 -19.74 4.63
N GLN A 61 -1.80 -18.88 4.43
CA GLN A 61 -0.92 -18.38 5.49
C GLN A 61 -1.59 -17.29 6.36
N GLY A 62 -2.80 -16.83 6.00
CA GLY A 62 -3.56 -15.86 6.80
C GLY A 62 -2.98 -14.45 6.80
N VAL A 63 -2.21 -14.07 5.77
CA VAL A 63 -1.58 -12.76 5.66
C VAL A 63 -2.65 -11.67 5.58
N ALA A 64 -2.63 -10.72 6.50
CA ALA A 64 -3.61 -9.64 6.58
C ALA A 64 -3.36 -8.56 5.53
N LYS A 65 -4.40 -8.13 4.80
CA LYS A 65 -4.33 -7.02 3.83
C LYS A 65 -4.19 -5.64 4.52
N PRO A 66 -3.66 -4.62 3.82
CA PRO A 66 -3.52 -3.26 4.35
C PRO A 66 -4.82 -2.61 4.85
N ARG A 67 -5.96 -2.94 4.23
CA ARG A 67 -7.28 -2.38 4.56
C ARG A 67 -8.18 -3.36 5.32
N GLY A 68 -7.59 -4.42 5.87
CA GLY A 68 -8.31 -5.50 6.55
C GLY A 68 -8.71 -6.64 5.60
N GLY A 69 -9.01 -7.80 6.21
CA GLY A 69 -9.27 -9.05 5.52
C GLY A 69 -8.02 -9.91 5.30
N ARG A 70 -8.22 -11.22 5.14
CA ARG A 70 -7.15 -12.22 4.95
C ARG A 70 -7.29 -13.04 3.66
N VAL A 71 -8.39 -12.85 2.92
CA VAL A 71 -8.62 -13.55 1.65
C VAL A 71 -8.01 -12.75 0.52
N TRP A 72 -6.94 -13.24 -0.08
CA TRP A 72 -6.27 -12.65 -1.24
C TRP A 72 -6.89 -13.17 -2.54
N THR A 73 -7.08 -12.27 -3.50
CA THR A 73 -7.54 -12.64 -4.84
C THR A 73 -6.43 -12.40 -5.88
N PRO A 74 -6.44 -13.10 -7.02
CA PRO A 74 -5.45 -12.87 -8.07
C PRO A 74 -5.37 -11.39 -8.53
N PRO A 75 -6.48 -10.64 -8.68
CA PRO A 75 -6.42 -9.19 -8.94
C PRO A 75 -5.68 -8.37 -7.87
N ASP A 76 -5.82 -8.73 -6.58
CA ASP A 76 -5.08 -8.06 -5.50
C ASP A 76 -3.58 -8.26 -5.68
N VAL A 77 -3.17 -9.50 -6.00
CA VAL A 77 -1.77 -9.85 -6.21
C VAL A 77 -1.20 -9.14 -7.44
N ARG A 78 -1.94 -9.10 -8.56
CA ARG A 78 -1.49 -8.37 -9.77
C ARG A 78 -1.25 -6.89 -9.47
N ARG A 79 -2.15 -6.24 -8.72
CA ARG A 79 -1.99 -4.84 -8.29
C ARG A 79 -0.78 -4.65 -7.36
N LEU A 80 -0.57 -5.59 -6.44
CA LEU A 80 0.55 -5.58 -5.52
C LEU A 80 1.90 -5.69 -6.27
N LEU A 81 2.02 -6.67 -7.17
CA LEU A 81 3.23 -6.90 -7.96
C LEU A 81 3.54 -5.72 -8.89
N SER A 82 2.53 -5.19 -9.59
CA SER A 82 2.67 -3.99 -10.43
C SER A 82 3.20 -2.80 -9.62
N ARG A 83 2.65 -2.60 -8.43
CA ARG A 83 3.08 -1.54 -7.51
C ARG A 83 4.52 -1.71 -7.02
N LEU A 84 4.92 -2.93 -6.65
CA LEU A 84 6.28 -3.23 -6.22
C LEU A 84 7.28 -3.00 -7.35
N ALA A 85 6.94 -3.40 -8.58
CA ALA A 85 7.77 -3.16 -9.76
C ALA A 85 7.98 -1.65 -10.00
N SER A 86 6.90 -0.85 -9.92
CA SER A 86 7.02 0.62 -10.05
C SER A 86 7.85 1.26 -8.94
N GLU A 87 7.80 0.73 -7.72
CA GLU A 87 8.53 1.28 -6.56
C GLU A 87 10.00 0.87 -6.49
N GLY A 88 10.38 -0.24 -7.14
CA GLY A 88 11.77 -0.68 -7.27
C GLY A 88 12.49 -0.09 -8.48
N ALA A 89 11.75 0.47 -9.45
CA ALA A 89 12.30 1.17 -10.62
C ALA A 89 12.57 2.67 -10.38
N SER A 90 12.28 3.18 -9.18
CA SER A 90 12.54 4.57 -8.75
C SER A 90 13.72 4.62 -7.79
#